data_AF-A0A257TCY2-F1
#
_entry.id   AF-A0A257TCY2-F1
#
_cell.length_a   1.000
_cell.length_b   1.000
_cell.length_c   1.000
_cell.angle_alpha   90.00
_cell.angle_beta   90.00
_cell.angle_gamma   90.00
#
_symmetry.space_group_name_H-M   'P 1'
#
loop_
_entity.id
_entity.type
_entity.pdbx_description
1 polymer ?
#
loop_
_entity_poly.entity_id
_entity_poly.type
_entity_poly.pdbx_seq_one_letter_code
_entity_poly.pdbx_strand_id
1 'polypeptide(L)'
;NSGTGTGESLISAGIGANVTGVTENSATSALTVGGAITVAAGGTTLTNANASGSSLLTVSGGVTGAGNLILDNNSAIADGITLSTATVNNTGTVTNSGTGTGATLISGGIGANVTAVTENSTTSALDITGPITVNATATTLTNANASGSSLLTVSGGVTGSGNLILDNNSAIADGITLSTATVNNTGTVTNSGTGTGSTLISGGVGLNVTSVAENSATSDLIVSGGIVVNAAGTTLTATNSALLTVSGGVTGTGNLILDNNSSVADGLTLSGAIVNNVGTVTNSGTGTGETLISGGVSAQM
;
A
#
# COMPACT_ATOMS: atom_id res chain seq x y z
N ASN A 1 21.84 2.53 19.41
CA ASN A 1 22.93 3.51 19.37
C ASN A 1 22.48 4.76 20.11
N SER A 2 23.30 5.23 21.04
CA SER A 2 23.05 6.48 21.80
C SER A 2 24.37 7.22 22.03
N GLY A 3 25.36 6.95 21.16
CA GLY A 3 26.69 7.55 21.27
C GLY A 3 26.66 9.04 20.96
N THR A 4 27.69 9.77 21.39
CA THR A 4 27.89 11.20 21.09
C THR A 4 29.00 11.42 20.07
N GLY A 5 29.60 10.35 19.56
CA GLY A 5 30.59 10.40 18.50
C GLY A 5 29.98 10.81 17.16
N THR A 6 30.83 11.21 16.23
CA THR A 6 30.47 11.41 14.82
C THR A 6 30.73 10.11 14.04
N GLY A 7 29.86 9.76 13.10
CA GLY A 7 30.05 8.60 12.20
C GLY A 7 28.96 7.54 12.30
N GLU A 8 29.19 6.39 11.66
CA GLU A 8 28.21 5.31 11.54
C GLU A 8 28.54 4.15 12.48
N SER A 9 27.57 3.69 13.27
CA SER A 9 27.62 2.43 13.99
C SER A 9 27.08 1.32 13.09
N LEU A 10 27.88 0.30 12.81
CA LEU A 10 27.51 -0.81 11.93
C LEU A 10 27.32 -2.12 12.72
N ILE A 11 26.15 -2.73 12.60
CA ILE A 11 25.90 -4.13 12.96
C ILE A 11 25.96 -4.96 11.66
N SER A 12 27.10 -5.58 11.40
CA SER A 12 27.31 -6.38 10.18
C SER A 12 26.77 -7.81 10.26
N ALA A 13 26.62 -8.35 11.48
CA ALA A 13 26.02 -9.67 11.71
C ALA A 13 24.49 -9.60 11.72
N GLY A 14 23.83 -10.74 11.45
CA GLY A 14 22.38 -10.84 11.56
C GLY A 14 21.89 -10.65 13.00
N ILE A 15 20.73 -10.02 13.16
CA ILE A 15 20.02 -9.88 14.44
C ILE A 15 19.05 -11.06 14.56
N GLY A 16 19.22 -11.87 15.61
CA GLY A 16 18.41 -13.08 15.81
C GLY A 16 17.06 -12.84 16.46
N ALA A 17 16.19 -13.86 16.40
CA ALA A 17 14.79 -13.84 16.86
C ALA A 17 14.58 -13.65 18.37
N ASN A 18 15.65 -13.53 19.16
CA ASN A 18 15.57 -13.19 20.59
C ASN A 18 15.61 -11.67 20.82
N VAL A 19 15.93 -10.89 19.81
CA VAL A 19 16.01 -9.43 19.89
C VAL A 19 14.66 -8.84 19.49
N THR A 20 14.01 -8.20 20.46
CA THR A 20 12.69 -7.59 20.29
C THR A 20 12.76 -6.08 19.98
N GLY A 21 13.96 -5.50 19.98
CA GLY A 21 14.13 -4.06 19.81
C GLY A 21 15.49 -3.66 19.24
N VAL A 22 15.50 -2.72 18.30
CA VAL A 22 16.70 -2.02 17.83
C VAL A 22 16.41 -0.52 17.86
N THR A 23 17.24 0.25 18.56
CA THR A 23 16.99 1.68 18.78
C THR A 23 18.16 2.53 18.31
N GLU A 24 17.90 3.55 17.49
CA GLU A 24 18.76 4.71 17.26
C GLU A 24 18.25 5.89 18.11
N ASN A 25 19.14 6.55 18.86
CA ASN A 25 18.87 7.67 19.75
C ASN A 25 20.08 8.64 19.88
N SER A 26 21.07 8.50 19.00
CA SER A 26 22.19 9.41 18.90
C SER A 26 21.82 10.59 18.03
N ALA A 27 22.22 11.80 18.42
CA ALA A 27 22.05 12.97 17.58
C ALA A 27 23.02 12.97 16.37
N THR A 28 24.22 12.39 16.54
CA THR A 28 25.38 12.61 15.67
C THR A 28 25.96 11.35 15.03
N SER A 29 25.52 10.17 15.45
CA SER A 29 25.95 8.89 14.90
C SER A 29 24.77 8.06 14.41
N ALA A 30 24.75 7.70 13.13
CA ALA A 30 23.73 6.82 12.56
C ALA A 30 23.96 5.36 12.94
N LEU A 31 22.92 4.54 12.89
CA LEU A 31 22.98 3.09 13.10
C LEU A 31 22.55 2.38 11.83
N THR A 32 23.45 1.57 11.30
CA THR A 32 23.17 0.68 10.17
C THR A 32 23.21 -0.78 10.62
N VAL A 33 22.16 -1.52 10.28
CA VAL A 33 22.07 -2.96 10.43
C VAL A 33 22.27 -3.58 9.04
N GLY A 34 23.51 -3.98 8.76
CA GLY A 34 23.91 -4.61 7.51
C GLY A 34 23.57 -6.10 7.43
N GLY A 35 23.45 -6.78 8.57
CA GLY A 35 22.95 -8.14 8.64
C GLY A 35 21.42 -8.21 8.64
N ALA A 36 20.86 -9.36 8.23
CA ALA A 36 19.41 -9.54 8.24
C ALA A 36 18.83 -9.48 9.67
N ILE A 37 17.63 -8.92 9.83
CA ILE A 37 16.86 -9.00 11.06
C ILE A 37 15.92 -10.20 10.97
N THR A 38 15.99 -11.09 11.97
CA THR A 38 14.98 -12.14 12.16
C THR A 38 14.00 -11.65 13.23
N VAL A 39 12.78 -11.30 12.81
CA VAL A 39 11.73 -10.81 13.69
C VAL A 39 11.34 -11.90 14.70
N ALA A 40 11.32 -11.52 15.98
CA ALA A 40 10.91 -12.37 17.07
C ALA A 40 9.44 -12.77 16.93
N ALA A 41 9.03 -13.94 17.40
CA ALA A 41 7.64 -14.39 17.32
C ALA A 41 6.66 -13.44 18.05
N GLY A 42 7.12 -12.79 19.13
CA GLY A 42 6.37 -11.75 19.84
C GLY A 42 6.44 -10.35 19.20
N GLY A 43 7.16 -10.22 18.08
CA GLY A 43 7.43 -8.97 17.37
C GLY A 43 8.80 -8.36 17.67
N THR A 44 9.26 -7.51 16.76
CA THR A 44 10.49 -6.73 16.87
C THR A 44 10.21 -5.28 16.51
N THR A 45 10.61 -4.35 17.36
CA THR A 45 10.45 -2.91 17.14
C THR A 45 11.77 -2.28 16.70
N LEU A 46 11.73 -1.50 15.62
CA LEU A 46 12.81 -0.62 15.21
C LEU A 46 12.41 0.80 15.59
N THR A 47 13.24 1.49 16.37
CA THR A 47 12.92 2.83 16.88
C THR A 47 14.01 3.80 16.45
N ASN A 48 13.61 4.92 15.85
CA ASN A 48 14.45 6.12 15.81
C ASN A 48 13.87 7.15 16.79
N ALA A 49 14.52 7.31 17.94
CA ALA A 49 14.14 8.25 19.00
C ALA A 49 14.93 9.58 18.94
N ASN A 50 15.64 9.84 17.84
CA ASN A 50 16.47 11.02 17.68
C ASN A 50 15.65 12.29 17.47
N ALA A 51 15.21 12.93 18.56
CA ALA A 51 14.32 14.08 18.49
C ALA A 51 14.93 15.35 17.85
N SER A 52 16.25 15.48 17.81
CA SER A 52 16.91 16.77 17.49
C SER A 52 18.21 16.67 16.70
N GLY A 53 18.60 15.48 16.25
CA GLY A 53 19.76 15.24 15.40
C GLY A 53 19.42 14.94 13.94
N SER A 54 20.38 14.33 13.24
CA SER A 54 20.27 13.97 11.82
C SER A 54 20.60 12.50 11.55
N SER A 55 20.60 11.67 12.59
CA SER A 55 21.07 10.28 12.51
C SER A 55 19.91 9.34 12.26
N LEU A 56 20.09 8.47 11.26
CA LEU A 56 19.08 7.52 10.78
C LEU A 56 19.30 6.14 11.41
N LEU A 57 18.22 5.36 11.47
CA LEU A 57 18.28 3.90 11.61
C LEU A 57 18.10 3.28 10.22
N THR A 58 19.16 2.70 9.67
CA THR A 58 19.13 2.01 8.37
C THR A 58 19.22 0.50 8.56
N VAL A 59 18.37 -0.26 7.87
CA VAL A 59 18.45 -1.72 7.79
C VAL A 59 18.63 -2.10 6.32
N SER A 60 19.77 -2.69 5.98
CA SER A 60 20.09 -3.12 4.61
C SER A 60 20.18 -4.63 4.44
N GLY A 61 20.30 -5.39 5.53
CA GLY A 61 20.38 -6.87 5.45
C GLY A 61 19.06 -7.58 5.18
N GLY A 62 17.94 -6.87 5.11
CA GLY A 62 16.59 -7.43 4.93
C GLY A 62 15.96 -7.89 6.23
N VAL A 63 14.69 -8.32 6.15
CA VAL A 63 13.91 -8.73 7.33
C VAL A 63 13.20 -10.05 7.05
N THR A 64 13.27 -10.99 8.00
CA THR A 64 12.62 -12.31 7.98
C THR A 64 12.03 -12.61 9.37
N GLY A 65 11.64 -13.86 9.67
CA GLY A 65 11.12 -14.24 10.98
C GLY A 65 9.59 -14.36 11.02
N ALA A 66 9.03 -14.68 12.18
CA ALA A 66 7.65 -15.18 12.31
C ALA A 66 6.68 -14.24 13.06
N GLY A 67 7.07 -13.00 13.35
CA GLY A 67 6.25 -12.04 14.07
C GLY A 67 6.14 -10.68 13.37
N ASN A 68 5.52 -9.74 14.06
CA ASN A 68 5.27 -8.40 13.53
C ASN A 68 6.50 -7.51 13.64
N LEU A 69 6.79 -6.79 12.56
CA LEU A 69 7.79 -5.74 12.55
C LEU A 69 7.11 -4.40 12.84
N ILE A 70 7.59 -3.68 13.85
CA ILE A 70 7.08 -2.37 14.23
C ILE A 70 8.15 -1.32 13.93
N LEU A 71 7.78 -0.23 13.28
CA LEU A 71 8.64 0.88 12.90
C LEU A 71 8.17 2.13 13.64
N ASP A 72 8.96 2.57 14.61
CA ASP A 72 8.68 3.73 15.46
C ASP A 72 9.64 4.86 15.11
N ASN A 73 9.39 5.54 13.99
CA ASN A 73 10.09 6.78 13.70
C ASN A 73 9.54 7.90 14.60
N ASN A 74 10.13 8.01 15.79
CA ASN A 74 9.82 9.02 16.80
C ASN A 74 10.62 10.32 16.59
N SER A 75 11.31 10.44 15.46
CA SER A 75 12.12 11.60 15.08
C SER A 75 11.42 12.50 14.06
N ALA A 76 11.89 13.74 13.94
CA ALA A 76 11.48 14.65 12.85
C ALA A 76 12.28 14.41 11.55
N ILE A 77 13.17 13.41 11.53
CA ILE A 77 14.11 13.18 10.43
C ILE A 77 13.37 12.45 9.30
N ALA A 78 13.37 13.04 8.11
CA ALA A 78 12.88 12.38 6.90
C ALA A 78 13.62 11.06 6.71
N ASP A 79 12.87 10.00 6.44
CA ASP A 79 13.38 8.63 6.30
C ASP A 79 14.16 8.15 7.54
N GLY A 80 13.82 8.69 8.72
CA GLY A 80 14.53 8.45 9.98
C GLY A 80 14.65 6.96 10.32
N ILE A 81 13.71 6.14 9.85
CA ILE A 81 13.90 4.69 9.70
C ILE A 81 13.87 4.37 8.21
N THR A 82 14.92 3.71 7.72
CA THR A 82 15.06 3.29 6.31
C THR A 82 15.33 1.79 6.22
N LEU A 83 14.45 1.04 5.56
CA LEU A 83 14.66 -0.36 5.20
C LEU A 83 14.96 -0.44 3.70
N SER A 84 16.20 -0.75 3.34
CA SER A 84 16.70 -0.62 1.97
C SER A 84 17.39 -1.88 1.46
N THR A 85 17.58 -1.93 0.14
CA THR A 85 18.34 -2.97 -0.61
C THR A 85 17.71 -4.36 -0.61
N ALA A 86 17.52 -4.98 0.55
CA ALA A 86 16.90 -6.29 0.70
C ALA A 86 15.45 -6.19 1.16
N THR A 87 14.63 -7.16 0.74
CA THR A 87 13.19 -7.18 0.99
C THR A 87 12.83 -7.35 2.46
N VAL A 88 11.73 -6.74 2.87
CA VAL A 88 11.05 -7.00 4.15
C VAL A 88 10.09 -8.17 3.95
N ASN A 89 10.38 -9.32 4.57
CA ASN A 89 9.69 -10.58 4.29
C ASN A 89 9.48 -11.43 5.55
N ASN A 90 9.20 -10.80 6.69
CA ASN A 90 8.72 -11.49 7.89
C ASN A 90 7.30 -12.02 7.67
N THR A 91 6.97 -13.15 8.31
CA THR A 91 5.59 -13.58 8.45
C THR A 91 4.91 -12.71 9.51
N GLY A 92 3.75 -12.15 9.17
CA GLY A 92 3.00 -11.24 10.03
C GLY A 92 2.87 -9.87 9.40
N THR A 93 2.78 -8.84 10.24
CA THR A 93 2.57 -7.46 9.80
C THR A 93 3.86 -6.65 9.77
N VAL A 94 3.84 -5.57 8.99
CA VAL A 94 4.77 -4.44 9.10
C VAL A 94 3.94 -3.22 9.49
N THR A 95 4.26 -2.58 10.61
CA THR A 95 3.44 -1.48 11.15
C THR A 95 4.31 -0.27 11.42
N ASN A 96 3.98 0.88 10.82
CA ASN A 96 4.53 2.17 11.23
C ASN A 96 3.67 2.73 12.38
N SER A 97 4.28 3.06 13.51
CA SER A 97 3.62 3.60 14.71
C SER A 97 4.43 4.70 15.38
N GLY A 98 5.36 5.31 14.63
CA GLY A 98 6.19 6.40 15.11
C GLY A 98 5.36 7.60 15.60
N THR A 99 5.91 8.38 16.52
CA THR A 99 5.30 9.63 17.01
C THR A 99 6.01 10.87 16.49
N GLY A 100 6.99 10.70 15.61
CA GLY A 100 7.75 11.77 14.98
C GLY A 100 7.04 12.32 13.75
N THR A 101 7.55 13.42 13.20
CA THR A 101 7.05 14.01 11.94
C THR A 101 7.82 13.54 10.71
N GLY A 102 8.93 12.83 10.90
CA GLY A 102 9.72 12.25 9.82
C GLY A 102 9.05 11.01 9.26
N ALA A 103 9.07 10.82 7.95
CA ALA A 103 8.57 9.61 7.31
C ALA A 103 9.45 8.39 7.62
N THR A 104 8.86 7.20 7.51
CA THR A 104 9.55 5.91 7.48
C THR A 104 9.61 5.44 6.02
N LEU A 105 10.78 4.99 5.56
CA LEU A 105 11.00 4.55 4.18
C LEU A 105 11.26 3.05 4.09
N ILE A 106 10.54 2.36 3.21
CA ILE A 106 10.84 0.99 2.78
C ILE A 106 11.14 1.00 1.28
N SER A 107 12.43 1.02 0.92
CA SER A 107 12.90 0.97 -0.46
C SER A 107 13.33 -0.45 -0.89
N GLY A 108 13.56 -1.37 0.05
CA GLY A 108 13.86 -2.77 -0.24
C GLY A 108 12.66 -3.59 -0.76
N GLY A 109 11.44 -3.05 -0.64
CA GLY A 109 10.19 -3.72 -1.02
C GLY A 109 9.63 -4.65 0.05
N ILE A 110 8.40 -5.11 -0.18
CA ILE A 110 7.64 -6.01 0.71
C ILE A 110 7.51 -7.37 0.03
N GLY A 111 7.86 -8.43 0.74
CA GLY A 111 7.80 -9.82 0.27
C GLY A 111 6.49 -10.54 0.60
N ALA A 112 6.25 -11.66 -0.10
CA ALA A 112 5.00 -12.42 -0.06
C ALA A 112 4.67 -13.07 1.29
N ASN A 113 5.60 -13.13 2.25
CA ASN A 113 5.29 -13.62 3.59
C ASN A 113 4.55 -12.59 4.46
N VAL A 114 4.62 -11.31 4.10
CA VAL A 114 3.94 -10.24 4.83
C VAL A 114 2.44 -10.29 4.51
N THR A 115 1.64 -10.42 5.56
CA THR A 115 0.18 -10.52 5.44
C THR A 115 -0.49 -9.16 5.46
N ALA A 116 0.12 -8.18 6.13
CA ALA A 116 -0.38 -6.81 6.12
C ALA A 116 0.72 -5.77 6.34
N VAL A 117 0.49 -4.59 5.77
CA VAL A 117 1.24 -3.37 6.05
C VAL A 117 0.27 -2.35 6.62
N THR A 118 0.63 -1.74 7.74
CA THR A 118 -0.23 -0.81 8.46
C THR A 118 0.49 0.50 8.73
N GLU A 119 -0.05 1.59 8.21
CA GLU A 119 0.26 2.95 8.68
C GLU A 119 -0.68 3.27 9.86
N ASN A 120 -0.13 3.38 11.07
CA ASN A 120 -0.89 3.63 12.31
C ASN A 120 -0.37 4.86 13.08
N SER A 121 0.63 5.56 12.55
CA SER A 121 1.10 6.82 13.09
C SER A 121 0.18 7.96 12.66
N THR A 122 -0.03 8.92 13.56
CA THR A 122 -0.77 10.15 13.23
C THR A 122 0.10 11.23 12.60
N THR A 123 1.44 11.11 12.69
CA THR A 123 2.40 12.18 12.32
C THR A 123 3.56 11.74 11.43
N SER A 124 3.94 10.46 11.46
CA SER A 124 5.00 9.87 10.63
C SER A 124 4.36 9.11 9.48
N ALA A 125 4.62 9.48 8.23
CA ALA A 125 4.11 8.75 7.07
C ALA A 125 4.92 7.47 6.79
N LEU A 126 4.34 6.52 6.06
CA LEU A 126 5.03 5.33 5.56
C LEU A 126 5.08 5.36 4.04
N ASP A 127 6.30 5.45 3.51
CA ASP A 127 6.58 5.44 2.09
C ASP A 127 7.23 4.12 1.68
N ILE A 128 6.65 3.44 0.70
CA ILE A 128 7.11 2.16 0.16
C ILE A 128 7.45 2.36 -1.32
N THR A 129 8.74 2.57 -1.58
CA THR A 129 9.26 2.82 -2.93
C THR A 129 9.76 1.56 -3.62
N GLY A 130 10.02 0.49 -2.85
CA GLY A 130 10.26 -0.85 -3.40
C GLY A 130 8.95 -1.56 -3.77
N PRO A 131 9.00 -2.59 -4.63
CA PRO A 131 7.80 -3.31 -5.05
C PRO A 131 7.16 -4.08 -3.89
N ILE A 132 5.84 -4.24 -3.93
CA ILE A 132 5.11 -5.18 -3.07
C ILE A 132 4.84 -6.46 -3.85
N THR A 133 5.23 -7.60 -3.29
CA THR A 133 4.78 -8.92 -3.76
C THR A 133 3.70 -9.40 -2.80
N VAL A 134 2.44 -9.42 -3.24
CA VAL A 134 1.33 -9.84 -2.37
C VAL A 134 1.44 -11.33 -2.03
N ASN A 135 1.00 -11.66 -0.82
CA ASN A 135 0.87 -13.02 -0.33
C ASN A 135 -0.06 -13.84 -1.24
N ALA A 136 0.18 -15.15 -1.33
CA ALA A 136 -0.61 -16.05 -2.17
C ALA A 136 -2.11 -16.08 -1.82
N THR A 137 -2.50 -15.71 -0.61
CA THR A 137 -3.90 -15.52 -0.21
C THR A 137 -4.30 -14.06 -0.39
N ALA A 138 -3.78 -13.17 0.47
CA ALA A 138 -4.02 -11.74 0.38
C ALA A 138 -2.96 -10.96 1.17
N THR A 139 -2.62 -9.76 0.70
CA THR A 139 -1.90 -8.75 1.49
C THR A 139 -2.81 -7.54 1.68
N THR A 140 -2.98 -7.12 2.93
CA THR A 140 -3.76 -5.93 3.28
C THR A 140 -2.85 -4.72 3.50
N LEU A 141 -3.17 -3.60 2.85
CA LEU A 141 -2.60 -2.29 3.15
C LEU A 141 -3.63 -1.52 3.94
N THR A 142 -3.28 -1.06 5.14
CA THR A 142 -4.21 -0.35 6.02
C THR A 142 -3.64 1.00 6.40
N ASN A 143 -4.43 2.06 6.27
CA ASN A 143 -4.19 3.30 7.01
C ASN A 143 -5.16 3.33 8.19
N ALA A 144 -4.65 3.07 9.39
CA ALA A 144 -5.40 2.95 10.63
C ALA A 144 -5.35 4.22 11.48
N ASN A 145 -4.69 5.29 11.03
CA ASN A 145 -4.62 6.52 11.79
C ASN A 145 -5.93 7.32 11.59
N ALA A 146 -6.91 7.11 12.46
CA ALA A 146 -8.28 7.55 12.23
C ALA A 146 -8.44 9.08 12.00
N SER A 147 -7.52 9.91 12.52
CA SER A 147 -7.66 11.38 12.50
C SER A 147 -6.33 12.15 12.43
N GLY A 148 -5.23 11.49 12.07
CA GLY A 148 -3.95 12.16 11.83
C GLY A 148 -3.81 12.62 10.38
N SER A 149 -2.57 12.81 9.93
CA SER A 149 -2.25 13.29 8.58
C SER A 149 -1.29 12.38 7.80
N SER A 150 -0.86 11.27 8.39
CA SER A 150 0.08 10.34 7.75
C SER A 150 -0.59 9.54 6.65
N LEU A 151 0.09 9.45 5.52
CA LEU A 151 -0.32 8.65 4.36
C LEU A 151 0.42 7.30 4.38
N LEU A 152 -0.21 6.29 3.79
CA LEU A 152 0.47 5.10 3.30
C LEU A 152 0.69 5.25 1.79
N THR A 153 1.92 5.52 1.38
CA THR A 153 2.26 5.70 -0.04
C THR A 153 3.02 4.49 -0.55
N VAL A 154 2.58 3.93 -1.68
CA VAL A 154 3.28 2.88 -2.41
C VAL A 154 3.60 3.39 -3.81
N SER A 155 4.87 3.39 -4.19
CA SER A 155 5.32 3.80 -5.52
C SER A 155 6.10 2.73 -6.29
N GLY A 156 6.52 1.65 -5.62
CA GLY A 156 7.27 0.56 -6.26
C GLY A 156 6.44 -0.42 -7.09
N GLY A 157 5.12 -0.27 -7.12
CA GLY A 157 4.18 -1.16 -7.82
C GLY A 157 3.82 -2.41 -7.01
N VAL A 158 2.85 -3.18 -7.51
CA VAL A 158 2.33 -4.38 -6.84
C VAL A 158 2.31 -5.56 -7.80
N THR A 159 2.81 -6.71 -7.35
CA THR A 159 2.83 -7.99 -8.07
C THR A 159 2.44 -9.13 -7.11
N GLY A 160 2.56 -10.39 -7.53
CA GLY A 160 2.23 -11.58 -6.70
C GLY A 160 0.98 -12.30 -7.18
N SER A 161 0.60 -13.38 -6.51
CA SER A 161 -0.46 -14.30 -6.99
C SER A 161 -1.75 -14.31 -6.17
N GLY A 162 -1.83 -13.50 -5.11
CA GLY A 162 -3.05 -13.38 -4.31
C GLY A 162 -3.70 -12.02 -4.45
N ASN A 163 -4.60 -11.73 -3.51
CA ASN A 163 -5.38 -10.49 -3.52
C ASN A 163 -4.63 -9.33 -2.87
N LEU A 164 -4.94 -8.12 -3.30
CA LEU A 164 -4.56 -6.89 -2.63
C LEU A 164 -5.81 -6.30 -1.98
N ILE A 165 -5.75 -6.04 -0.68
CA ILE A 165 -6.83 -5.39 0.07
C ILE A 165 -6.35 -4.02 0.53
N LEU A 166 -7.17 -3.00 0.35
CA LEU A 166 -6.90 -1.61 0.69
C LEU A 166 -7.93 -1.15 1.73
N ASP A 167 -7.47 -0.92 2.95
CA ASP A 167 -8.30 -0.55 4.08
C ASP A 167 -7.92 0.87 4.55
N ASN A 168 -8.40 1.90 3.83
CA ASN A 168 -8.31 3.25 4.37
C ASN A 168 -9.35 3.42 5.48
N ASN A 169 -8.92 3.15 6.71
CA ASN A 169 -9.72 3.28 7.93
C ASN A 169 -9.60 4.69 8.54
N SER A 170 -9.01 5.64 7.81
CA SER A 170 -8.83 7.03 8.22
C SER A 170 -9.82 7.98 7.54
N ALA A 171 -9.90 9.22 8.04
CA ALA A 171 -10.59 10.32 7.36
C ALA A 171 -9.72 11.04 6.30
N ILE A 172 -8.50 10.56 6.05
CA ILE A 172 -7.50 11.23 5.21
C ILE A 172 -7.82 10.95 3.74
N ALA A 173 -8.03 12.03 2.97
CA ALA A 173 -8.14 11.93 1.52
C ALA A 173 -6.87 11.28 0.95
N ASP A 174 -7.07 10.27 0.11
CA ASP A 174 -6.01 9.46 -0.49
C ASP A 174 -5.09 8.82 0.57
N GLY A 175 -5.65 8.53 1.75
CA GLY A 175 -4.97 7.97 2.92
C GLY A 175 -4.14 6.71 2.60
N ILE A 176 -4.55 5.98 1.57
CA ILE A 176 -3.72 4.99 0.89
C ILE A 176 -3.56 5.45 -0.57
N THR A 177 -2.31 5.62 -1.02
CA THR A 177 -1.97 6.03 -2.39
C THR A 177 -1.03 5.05 -3.05
N LEU A 178 -1.46 4.44 -4.17
CA LEU A 178 -0.65 3.59 -5.04
C LEU A 178 -0.33 4.36 -6.33
N SER A 179 0.92 4.77 -6.51
CA SER A 179 1.33 5.75 -7.52
C SER A 179 2.50 5.27 -8.38
N THR A 180 2.72 5.94 -9.50
CA THR A 180 3.86 5.74 -10.43
C THR A 180 3.91 4.38 -11.12
N ALA A 181 4.16 3.28 -10.41
CA ALA A 181 4.18 1.93 -10.96
C ALA A 181 2.82 1.24 -10.83
N THR A 182 2.56 0.32 -11.77
CA THR A 182 1.26 -0.35 -11.90
C THR A 182 0.95 -1.32 -10.76
N VAL A 183 -0.34 -1.48 -10.45
CA VAL A 183 -0.88 -2.54 -9.60
C VAL A 183 -1.21 -3.74 -10.48
N ASN A 184 -0.44 -4.82 -10.37
CA ASN A 184 -0.46 -5.93 -11.34
C ASN A 184 -0.32 -7.32 -10.67
N ASN A 185 -0.89 -7.51 -9.48
CA ASN A 185 -1.04 -8.82 -8.87
C ASN A 185 -2.04 -9.70 -9.64
N THR A 186 -1.80 -11.00 -9.66
CA THR A 186 -2.77 -11.98 -10.16
C THR A 186 -3.80 -12.18 -9.05
N GLY A 187 -5.03 -11.71 -9.24
CA GLY A 187 -6.07 -11.75 -8.19
C GLY A 187 -6.99 -10.54 -8.27
N THR A 188 -7.57 -10.17 -7.12
CA THR A 188 -8.39 -8.97 -6.97
C THR A 188 -7.60 -7.82 -6.36
N VAL A 189 -8.07 -6.60 -6.63
CA VAL A 189 -7.76 -5.40 -5.86
C VAL A 189 -9.05 -4.96 -5.21
N THR A 190 -9.11 -4.93 -3.88
CA THR A 190 -10.34 -4.67 -3.15
C THR A 190 -10.15 -3.52 -2.18
N ASN A 191 -10.97 -2.48 -2.28
CA ASN A 191 -11.08 -1.45 -1.25
C ASN A 191 -12.17 -1.87 -0.25
N SER A 192 -11.83 -1.92 1.04
CA SER A 192 -12.74 -2.31 2.13
C SER A 192 -12.56 -1.44 3.38
N GLY A 193 -11.97 -0.25 3.21
CA GLY A 193 -11.73 0.69 4.30
C GLY A 193 -13.03 1.08 5.03
N THR A 194 -12.93 1.38 6.32
CA THR A 194 -14.06 1.84 7.14
C THR A 194 -14.00 3.35 7.41
N GLY A 195 -12.99 4.03 6.88
CA GLY A 195 -12.79 5.46 7.03
C GLY A 195 -13.60 6.25 5.99
N THR A 196 -13.65 7.57 6.14
CA THR A 196 -14.29 8.47 5.17
C THR A 196 -13.32 9.03 4.13
N GLY A 197 -12.02 8.75 4.29
CA GLY A 197 -10.99 9.12 3.33
C GLY A 197 -11.00 8.19 2.12
N SER A 198 -10.64 8.71 0.94
CA SER A 198 -10.49 7.93 -0.29
C SER A 198 -9.24 7.06 -0.31
N THR A 199 -9.25 6.03 -1.14
CA THR A 199 -8.06 5.30 -1.59
C THR A 199 -7.78 5.67 -3.05
N LEU A 200 -6.53 5.99 -3.38
CA LEU A 200 -6.12 6.40 -4.72
C LEU A 200 -5.16 5.40 -5.38
N ILE A 201 -5.49 4.98 -6.61
CA ILE A 201 -4.60 4.24 -7.50
C ILE A 201 -4.32 5.12 -8.73
N SER A 202 -3.21 5.85 -8.69
CA SER A 202 -2.73 6.69 -9.79
C SER A 202 -1.67 6.02 -10.66
N GLY A 203 -1.04 4.94 -10.19
CA GLY A 203 -0.12 4.10 -10.99
C GLY A 203 -0.83 3.21 -12.03
N GLY A 204 -2.16 3.13 -11.96
CA GLY A 204 -2.99 2.31 -12.85
C GLY A 204 -3.07 0.84 -12.44
N VAL A 205 -4.05 0.14 -13.00
CA VAL A 205 -4.29 -1.30 -12.76
C VAL A 205 -3.91 -2.08 -14.02
N GLY A 206 -3.04 -3.08 -13.85
CA GLY A 206 -2.46 -3.88 -14.91
C GLY A 206 -3.28 -5.13 -15.29
N LEU A 207 -2.88 -5.74 -16.40
CA LEU A 207 -3.59 -6.84 -17.06
C LEU A 207 -3.71 -8.12 -16.23
N ASN A 208 -2.89 -8.33 -15.20
CA ASN A 208 -2.99 -9.54 -14.37
C ASN A 208 -4.14 -9.46 -13.36
N VAL A 209 -4.64 -8.26 -13.08
CA VAL A 209 -5.76 -8.06 -12.15
C VAL A 209 -7.05 -8.51 -12.81
N THR A 210 -7.71 -9.46 -12.15
CA THR A 210 -8.96 -10.08 -12.64
C THR A 210 -10.20 -9.30 -12.18
N SER A 211 -10.09 -8.59 -11.06
CA SER A 211 -11.18 -7.74 -10.57
C SER A 211 -10.67 -6.58 -9.74
N VAL A 212 -11.36 -5.45 -9.86
CA VAL A 212 -11.25 -4.31 -8.96
C VAL A 212 -12.59 -4.17 -8.25
N ALA A 213 -12.61 -4.26 -6.92
CA ALA A 213 -13.82 -4.22 -6.12
C ALA A 213 -13.79 -3.05 -5.14
N GLU A 214 -14.79 -2.20 -5.23
CA GLU A 214 -15.20 -1.28 -4.17
C GLU A 214 -16.20 -2.03 -3.28
N ASN A 215 -15.80 -2.27 -2.03
CA ASN A 215 -16.60 -2.93 -1.01
C ASN A 215 -16.64 -2.13 0.31
N SER A 216 -16.37 -0.82 0.27
CA SER A 216 -16.49 0.06 1.42
C SER A 216 -17.85 0.72 1.50
N ALA A 217 -18.34 0.95 2.71
CA ALA A 217 -19.50 1.80 2.92
C ALA A 217 -19.19 3.31 2.88
N THR A 218 -17.92 3.71 3.03
CA THR A 218 -17.55 5.11 3.35
C THR A 218 -16.25 5.61 2.71
N SER A 219 -15.35 4.72 2.29
CA SER A 219 -14.05 5.05 1.72
C SER A 219 -14.10 4.84 0.21
N ASP A 220 -14.11 5.90 -0.58
CA ASP A 220 -14.18 5.79 -2.03
C ASP A 220 -12.90 5.17 -2.63
N LEU A 221 -13.03 4.41 -3.71
CA LEU A 221 -11.90 3.93 -4.51
C LEU A 221 -11.79 4.74 -5.81
N ILE A 222 -10.66 5.42 -5.99
CA ILE A 222 -10.37 6.22 -7.18
C ILE A 222 -9.21 5.60 -7.96
N VAL A 223 -9.43 5.26 -9.23
CA VAL A 223 -8.42 4.76 -10.17
C VAL A 223 -8.18 5.79 -11.26
N SER A 224 -7.17 6.64 -11.07
CA SER A 224 -6.83 7.71 -12.03
C SER A 224 -5.74 7.32 -13.03
N GLY A 225 -4.98 6.24 -12.77
CA GLY A 225 -3.98 5.71 -13.71
C GLY A 225 -4.56 4.83 -14.83
N GLY A 226 -5.86 4.56 -14.81
CA GLY A 226 -6.56 3.74 -15.79
C GLY A 226 -6.48 2.24 -15.51
N ILE A 227 -7.18 1.45 -16.33
CA ILE A 227 -7.26 0.00 -16.21
C ILE A 227 -6.90 -0.66 -17.54
N VAL A 228 -6.03 -1.67 -17.49
CA VAL A 228 -5.76 -2.58 -18.61
C VAL A 228 -6.53 -3.87 -18.37
N VAL A 229 -7.54 -4.13 -19.18
CA VAL A 229 -8.41 -5.31 -19.07
C VAL A 229 -7.63 -6.58 -19.39
N ASN A 230 -7.69 -7.54 -18.47
CA ASN A 230 -7.14 -8.88 -18.60
C ASN A 230 -7.73 -9.58 -19.83
N ALA A 231 -6.93 -10.38 -20.55
CA ALA A 231 -7.39 -11.11 -21.74
C ALA A 231 -8.54 -12.10 -21.44
N ALA A 232 -8.60 -12.64 -20.23
CA ALA A 232 -9.72 -13.47 -19.75
C ALA A 232 -10.93 -12.64 -19.26
N GLY A 233 -10.78 -11.32 -19.19
CA GLY A 233 -11.77 -10.36 -18.71
C GLY A 233 -11.43 -9.77 -17.34
N THR A 234 -11.90 -8.55 -17.11
CA THR A 234 -11.75 -7.84 -15.83
C THR A 234 -13.13 -7.39 -15.33
N THR A 235 -13.42 -7.63 -14.06
CA THR A 235 -14.68 -7.20 -13.42
C THR A 235 -14.44 -6.01 -12.50
N LEU A 236 -15.20 -4.94 -12.70
CA LEU A 236 -15.27 -3.80 -11.78
C LEU A 236 -16.55 -3.93 -10.96
N THR A 237 -16.42 -4.06 -9.65
CA THR A 237 -17.57 -4.26 -8.76
C THR A 237 -17.69 -3.09 -7.80
N ALA A 238 -18.89 -2.53 -7.67
CA ALA A 238 -19.23 -1.57 -6.61
C ALA A 238 -20.40 -2.17 -5.81
N THR A 239 -20.17 -2.46 -4.52
CA THR A 239 -21.14 -3.24 -3.72
C THR A 239 -21.89 -2.38 -2.71
N ASN A 240 -21.18 -1.52 -2.00
CA ASN A 240 -21.68 -0.76 -0.86
C ASN A 240 -21.93 0.70 -1.27
N SER A 241 -21.88 1.63 -0.32
CA SER A 241 -22.24 3.03 -0.57
C SER A 241 -21.09 3.91 -1.05
N ALA A 242 -19.84 3.46 -0.92
CA ALA A 242 -18.70 4.20 -1.44
C ALA A 242 -18.61 4.06 -2.97
N LEU A 243 -18.01 5.07 -3.61
CA LEU A 243 -17.94 5.16 -5.06
C LEU A 243 -16.72 4.44 -5.61
N LEU A 244 -16.91 3.72 -6.72
CA LEU A 244 -15.82 3.30 -7.59
C LEU A 244 -15.70 4.28 -8.76
N THR A 245 -14.62 5.07 -8.80
CA THR A 245 -14.36 5.99 -9.91
C THR A 245 -13.11 5.57 -10.68
N VAL A 246 -13.25 5.37 -11.99
CA VAL A 246 -12.13 5.13 -12.91
C VAL A 246 -12.04 6.31 -13.87
N SER A 247 -10.97 7.11 -13.78
CA SER A 247 -10.80 8.32 -14.59
C SER A 247 -9.65 8.28 -15.60
N GLY A 248 -8.73 7.31 -15.47
CA GLY A 248 -7.56 7.17 -16.36
C GLY A 248 -7.82 6.40 -17.66
N GLY A 249 -9.06 5.99 -17.92
CA GLY A 249 -9.47 5.27 -19.11
C GLY A 249 -9.34 3.75 -18.97
N VAL A 250 -9.86 3.03 -19.97
CA VAL A 250 -9.86 1.56 -19.98
C VAL A 250 -9.35 1.05 -21.33
N THR A 251 -8.39 0.12 -21.30
CA THR A 251 -7.78 -0.51 -22.49
C THR A 251 -7.68 -2.02 -22.30
N GLY A 252 -6.95 -2.76 -23.14
CA GLY A 252 -6.73 -4.21 -22.97
C GLY A 252 -7.50 -5.05 -23.99
N THR A 253 -7.51 -6.38 -23.81
CA THR A 253 -7.98 -7.33 -24.84
C THR A 253 -9.07 -8.33 -24.42
N GLY A 254 -9.67 -8.14 -23.25
CA GLY A 254 -10.79 -8.97 -22.78
C GLY A 254 -12.07 -8.19 -22.51
N ASN A 255 -13.07 -8.92 -22.02
CA ASN A 255 -14.35 -8.33 -21.63
C ASN A 255 -14.21 -7.50 -20.36
N LEU A 256 -14.77 -6.30 -20.38
CA LEU A 256 -14.96 -5.48 -19.20
C LEU A 256 -16.36 -5.75 -18.66
N ILE A 257 -16.43 -6.27 -17.44
CA ILE A 257 -17.69 -6.50 -16.72
C ILE A 257 -17.82 -5.41 -15.65
N LEU A 258 -18.97 -4.74 -15.63
CA LEU A 258 -19.32 -3.74 -14.65
C LEU A 258 -20.43 -4.31 -13.77
N ASP A 259 -20.13 -4.54 -12.49
CA ASP A 259 -21.06 -5.05 -11.50
C ASP A 259 -21.37 -3.94 -10.51
N ASN A 260 -22.19 -2.98 -10.92
CA ASN A 260 -22.74 -2.02 -9.98
C ASN A 260 -23.87 -2.69 -9.18
N ASN A 261 -23.48 -3.27 -8.05
CA ASN A 261 -24.37 -3.89 -7.08
C ASN A 261 -24.85 -2.91 -6.00
N SER A 262 -24.36 -1.66 -6.03
CA SER A 262 -24.76 -0.60 -5.11
C SER A 262 -26.16 -0.05 -5.44
N SER A 263 -26.76 0.64 -4.46
CA SER A 263 -27.96 1.46 -4.67
C SER A 263 -27.63 2.94 -4.93
N VAL A 264 -26.36 3.30 -5.06
CA VAL A 264 -25.89 4.68 -5.16
C VAL A 264 -25.91 5.12 -6.62
N ALA A 265 -26.48 6.30 -6.89
CA ALA A 265 -26.40 6.93 -8.21
C ALA A 265 -24.93 7.13 -8.58
N ASP A 266 -24.55 6.72 -9.78
CA ASP A 266 -23.16 6.75 -10.26
C ASP A 266 -22.17 5.97 -9.38
N GLY A 267 -22.66 4.99 -8.60
CA GLY A 267 -21.87 4.16 -7.68
C GLY A 267 -20.67 3.47 -8.33
N LEU A 268 -20.75 3.25 -9.65
CA LEU A 268 -19.64 2.88 -10.51
C LEU A 268 -19.54 3.86 -11.67
N THR A 269 -18.44 4.60 -11.74
CA THR A 269 -18.22 5.67 -12.73
C THR A 269 -16.94 5.43 -13.53
N LEU A 270 -17.06 5.42 -14.86
CA LEU A 270 -15.95 5.51 -15.82
C LEU A 270 -16.01 6.90 -16.47
N SER A 271 -15.08 7.77 -16.09
CA SER A 271 -15.07 9.19 -16.50
C SER A 271 -13.72 9.61 -17.09
N GLY A 272 -13.65 10.84 -17.63
CA GLY A 272 -12.40 11.51 -18.01
C GLY A 272 -11.73 11.03 -19.31
N ALA A 273 -11.50 9.73 -19.46
CA ALA A 273 -10.78 9.14 -20.60
C ALA A 273 -11.60 8.02 -21.28
N ILE A 274 -11.13 7.59 -22.46
CA ILE A 274 -11.85 6.69 -23.36
C ILE A 274 -11.94 5.27 -22.77
N VAL A 275 -13.10 4.63 -22.93
CA VAL A 275 -13.25 3.17 -22.76
C VAL A 275 -12.98 2.51 -24.12
N ASN A 276 -11.87 1.79 -24.21
CA ASN A 276 -11.31 1.23 -25.45
C ASN A 276 -10.65 -0.14 -25.24
N ASN A 277 -11.23 -1.01 -24.41
CA ASN A 277 -10.82 -2.41 -24.39
C ASN A 277 -11.33 -3.12 -25.65
N VAL A 278 -10.53 -4.05 -26.19
CA VAL A 278 -11.01 -5.03 -27.17
C VAL A 278 -11.80 -6.09 -26.42
N GLY A 279 -13.04 -6.36 -26.85
CA GLY A 279 -13.96 -7.26 -26.16
C GLY A 279 -15.32 -6.61 -25.98
N THR A 280 -16.14 -7.13 -25.06
CA THR A 280 -17.40 -6.49 -24.68
C THR A 280 -17.23 -5.58 -23.47
N VAL A 281 -18.12 -4.60 -23.35
CA VAL A 281 -18.39 -3.91 -22.10
C VAL A 281 -19.79 -4.34 -21.69
N THR A 282 -19.95 -4.91 -20.49
CA THR A 282 -21.24 -5.44 -20.04
C THR A 282 -21.50 -5.01 -18.62
N ASN A 283 -22.64 -4.35 -18.39
CA ASN A 283 -23.14 -4.11 -17.05
C ASN A 283 -23.98 -5.32 -16.61
N SER A 284 -23.53 -6.05 -15.60
CA SER A 284 -24.23 -7.22 -15.02
C SER A 284 -24.59 -7.00 -13.54
N GLY A 285 -24.45 -5.76 -13.05
CA GLY A 285 -24.78 -5.40 -11.68
C GLY A 285 -26.25 -5.66 -11.34
N THR A 286 -26.49 -6.08 -10.09
CA THR A 286 -27.84 -6.31 -9.55
C THR A 286 -28.35 -5.12 -8.72
N GLY A 287 -27.56 -4.06 -8.62
CA GLY A 287 -27.88 -2.86 -7.85
C GLY A 287 -28.96 -2.01 -8.50
N THR A 288 -29.51 -1.07 -7.72
CA THR A 288 -30.45 -0.06 -8.24
C THR A 288 -29.74 1.25 -8.61
N GLY A 289 -28.45 1.37 -8.30
CA GLY A 289 -27.62 2.51 -8.65
C GLY A 289 -27.29 2.57 -10.14
N GLU A 290 -27.07 3.77 -10.66
CA GLU A 290 -26.68 3.97 -12.06
C GLU A 290 -25.18 3.70 -12.24
N THR A 291 -24.82 3.07 -13.35
CA THR A 291 -23.43 3.02 -13.81
C THR A 291 -23.22 4.14 -14.82
N LEU A 292 -22.30 5.05 -14.54
CA LEU A 292 -21.99 6.16 -15.44
C LEU A 292 -20.78 5.82 -16.31
N ILE A 293 -20.94 5.87 -17.62
CA ILE A 293 -19.83 5.92 -18.58
C ILE A 293 -19.92 7.27 -19.29
N SER A 294 -19.08 8.21 -18.88
CA SER A 294 -19.03 9.58 -19.42
C SER A 294 -17.79 9.85 -20.28
N GLY A 295 -16.80 8.96 -20.25
CA GLY A 295 -15.72 8.93 -21.24
C GLY A 295 -16.21 8.49 -22.62
N GLY A 296 -15.56 8.96 -23.69
CA GLY A 296 -15.89 8.49 -25.04
C GLY A 296 -15.73 6.97 -25.15
N VAL A 297 -16.68 6.28 -25.78
CA VAL A 297 -16.56 4.85 -26.10
C VAL A 297 -16.09 4.75 -27.56
N SER A 298 -14.93 4.14 -27.80
CA SER A 298 -14.47 3.91 -29.18
C SER A 298 -15.16 2.67 -29.73
N ALA A 299 -15.98 2.84 -30.77
CA ALA A 299 -16.51 1.71 -31.51
C ALA A 299 -15.38 1.10 -32.36
N GLN A 300 -14.83 -0.04 -31.94
CA GLN A 300 -13.94 -0.81 -32.80
C GLN A 300 -14.80 -1.58 -33.81
N MET A 301 -14.75 -1.17 -35.08
CA MET A 301 -15.30 -1.88 -36.24
C MET A 301 -14.34 -2.98 -36.72
#